data_AF-A0A3N4YZ89-F1
#
_entry.id   AF-A0A3N4YZ89-F1
#
_cell.length_a   1.000
_cell.length_b   1.000
_cell.length_c   1.000
_cell.angle_alpha   90.00
_cell.angle_beta   90.00
_cell.angle_gamma   90.00
#
_symmetry.space_group_name_H-M   'P 1'
#
loop_
_entity.id
_entity.type
_entity.pdbx_description
1 polymer ?
#
loop_
_entity_poly.entity_id
_entity_poly.type
_entity_poly.pdbx_seq_one_letter_code
_entity_poly.pdbx_strand_id
1 'polypeptide(L)'
;MSRQCPDQDELYALALGDVGQPERDAVTAHLAVCEGCRAEYAAIADAADHVLAAAPAVAPPAGFSSRVLAAMAAAGGAGPAARPSHPSDWSAPDVGPARPEVLRAEQERGPDAARATTAHHGRTARGATPARPGSRRGGHHDGTGPTFRSRRRQWPALLTAALAGVLLGVAGTAVLTQLTAEEPPPAAAPAETAEPARSAGIALVKDDGTAVGSVSETWFDGQPVLVVVVTDGPPGALYECWLVGSDGTRESVGRWSLDEYGAEATWIVPVPEGRLDRLELVAASGRVWSTASL
;
A
#
# COMPACT_ATOMS: atom_id res chain seq x y z
N MET A 1 18.30 -33.41 -2.97
CA MET A 1 17.60 -32.48 -2.08
C MET A 1 16.78 -31.56 -2.94
N SER A 2 15.48 -31.85 -3.11
CA SER A 2 14.57 -30.95 -3.79
C SER A 2 14.44 -29.70 -2.91
N ARG A 3 15.09 -28.61 -3.30
CA ARG A 3 14.86 -27.33 -2.62
C ARG A 3 13.39 -27.00 -2.82
N GLN A 4 12.70 -26.68 -1.74
CA GLN A 4 11.30 -26.29 -1.80
C GLN A 4 11.21 -25.01 -2.64
N CYS A 5 10.40 -25.04 -3.69
CA CYS A 5 10.14 -23.87 -4.52
C CYS A 5 9.28 -22.88 -3.70
N PRO A 6 9.45 -21.56 -3.91
CA PRO A 6 8.51 -20.57 -3.46
C PRO A 6 7.09 -20.91 -3.92
N ASP A 7 6.10 -20.57 -3.13
CA ASP A 7 4.72 -20.66 -3.57
C ASP A 7 4.34 -19.48 -4.49
N GLN A 8 3.13 -19.55 -5.04
CA GLN A 8 2.66 -18.56 -6.00
C GLN A 8 2.44 -17.18 -5.35
N ASP A 9 2.01 -17.15 -4.09
CA ASP A 9 1.72 -15.90 -3.37
C ASP A 9 3.01 -15.14 -3.07
N GLU A 10 4.09 -15.85 -2.74
CA GLU A 10 5.44 -15.28 -2.59
C GLU A 10 5.95 -14.65 -3.91
N LEU A 11 5.68 -15.28 -5.06
CA LEU A 11 6.04 -14.73 -6.37
C LEU A 11 5.21 -13.50 -6.73
N TYR A 12 3.92 -13.47 -6.37
CA TYR A 12 3.06 -12.29 -6.52
C TYR A 12 3.53 -11.14 -5.62
N ALA A 13 3.80 -11.41 -4.34
CA ALA A 13 4.31 -10.41 -3.40
C ALA A 13 5.65 -9.83 -3.87
N LEU A 14 6.53 -10.66 -4.45
CA LEU A 14 7.76 -10.19 -5.08
C LEU A 14 7.50 -9.30 -6.29
N ALA A 15 6.57 -9.68 -7.18
CA ALA A 15 6.25 -8.91 -8.38
C ALA A 15 5.61 -7.54 -8.07
N LEU A 16 4.77 -7.47 -7.04
CA LEU A 16 4.12 -6.23 -6.59
C LEU A 16 5.02 -5.37 -5.69
N GLY A 17 6.15 -5.92 -5.21
CA GLY A 17 7.09 -5.21 -4.34
C GLY A 17 6.73 -5.26 -2.85
N ASP A 18 5.69 -6.01 -2.48
CA ASP A 18 5.11 -6.12 -1.14
C ASP A 18 5.87 -7.10 -0.21
N VAL A 19 7.04 -7.57 -0.62
CA VAL A 19 7.88 -8.50 0.14
C VAL A 19 9.01 -7.80 0.88
N GLY A 20 9.24 -8.15 2.15
CA GLY A 20 10.35 -7.63 2.96
C GLY A 20 11.73 -8.09 2.46
N GLN A 21 12.80 -7.37 2.83
CA GLN A 21 14.17 -7.63 2.34
C GLN A 21 14.68 -9.08 2.52
N PRO A 22 14.59 -9.73 3.70
CA PRO A 22 15.16 -11.07 3.86
C PRO A 22 14.47 -12.13 3.00
N GLU A 23 13.16 -11.99 2.81
CA GLU A 23 12.35 -12.88 1.99
C GLU A 23 12.59 -12.61 0.50
N ARG A 24 12.65 -11.33 0.11
CA ARG A 24 13.02 -10.88 -1.24
C ARG A 24 14.35 -11.47 -1.69
N ASP A 25 15.37 -11.41 -0.83
CA ASP A 25 16.70 -11.96 -1.10
C ASP A 25 16.65 -13.47 -1.28
N ALA A 26 15.89 -14.18 -0.45
CA ALA A 26 15.73 -15.62 -0.53
C ALA A 26 15.04 -16.07 -1.83
N VAL A 27 13.92 -15.41 -2.20
CA VAL A 27 13.18 -15.71 -3.44
C VAL A 27 14.03 -15.33 -4.66
N THR A 28 14.70 -14.17 -4.66
CA THR A 28 15.57 -13.74 -5.76
C THR A 28 16.75 -14.71 -5.96
N ALA A 29 17.39 -15.15 -4.86
CA ALA A 29 18.44 -16.16 -4.92
C ALA A 29 17.92 -17.51 -5.45
N HIS A 30 16.67 -17.86 -5.16
CA HIS A 30 16.02 -19.04 -5.73
C HIS A 30 15.76 -18.89 -7.24
N LEU A 31 15.23 -17.75 -7.69
CA LEU A 31 15.00 -17.46 -9.11
C LEU A 31 16.30 -17.58 -9.93
N ALA A 32 17.45 -17.19 -9.37
CA ALA A 32 18.74 -17.33 -10.04
C ALA A 32 19.10 -18.79 -10.40
N VAL A 33 18.52 -19.78 -9.73
CA VAL A 33 18.85 -21.20 -9.89
C VAL A 33 17.70 -22.08 -10.37
N CYS A 34 16.45 -21.60 -10.34
CA CYS A 34 15.27 -22.37 -10.70
C CYS A 34 14.58 -21.79 -11.96
N GLU A 35 14.65 -22.52 -13.08
CA GLU A 35 14.00 -22.11 -14.33
C GLU A 35 12.47 -22.10 -14.25
N GLY A 36 11.86 -23.03 -13.51
CA GLY A 36 10.42 -23.09 -13.33
C GLY A 36 9.86 -21.84 -12.66
N CYS A 37 10.45 -21.44 -11.53
CA CYS A 37 10.03 -20.22 -10.82
C CYS A 37 10.36 -18.95 -11.63
N ARG A 38 11.42 -18.95 -12.45
CA ARG A 38 11.68 -17.82 -13.38
C ARG A 38 10.59 -17.69 -14.44
N ALA A 39 10.16 -18.80 -15.04
CA ALA A 39 9.10 -18.78 -16.04
C ALA A 39 7.77 -18.31 -15.44
N GLU A 40 7.46 -18.75 -14.21
CA GLU A 40 6.26 -18.33 -13.49
C GLU A 40 6.30 -16.84 -13.10
N TYR A 41 7.42 -16.38 -12.52
CA TYR A 41 7.62 -14.96 -12.22
C TYR A 41 7.54 -14.08 -13.47
N ALA A 42 8.13 -14.50 -14.59
CA ALA A 42 8.05 -13.76 -15.85
C ALA A 42 6.61 -13.63 -16.34
N ALA A 43 5.80 -14.69 -16.25
CA ALA A 43 4.39 -14.63 -16.62
C ALA A 43 3.58 -13.67 -15.72
N ILE A 44 3.93 -13.58 -14.44
CA ILE A 44 3.33 -12.62 -13.49
C ILE A 44 3.75 -11.19 -13.85
N ALA A 45 5.03 -10.95 -14.13
CA ALA A 45 5.56 -9.64 -14.51
C ALA A 45 4.93 -9.13 -15.81
N ASP A 46 4.83 -9.98 -16.83
CA ASP A 46 4.16 -9.65 -18.10
C ASP A 46 2.69 -9.25 -17.87
N ALA A 47 1.98 -9.94 -16.98
CA ALA A 47 0.61 -9.60 -16.63
C ALA A 47 0.51 -8.23 -15.92
N ALA A 48 1.46 -7.90 -15.05
CA ALA A 48 1.51 -6.58 -14.40
C ALA A 48 1.74 -5.46 -15.43
N ASP A 49 2.63 -5.66 -16.40
CA ASP A 49 2.90 -4.70 -17.48
C ASP A 49 1.65 -4.44 -18.35
N HIS A 50 0.84 -5.48 -18.61
CA HIS A 50 -0.42 -5.33 -19.32
C HIS A 50 -1.44 -4.46 -18.57
N VAL A 51 -1.47 -4.54 -17.23
CA VAL A 51 -2.34 -3.69 -16.41
C VAL A 51 -1.83 -2.25 -16.38
N LEU A 52 -0.51 -2.04 -16.31
CA LEU A 52 0.10 -0.71 -16.34
C LEU A 52 -0.24 0.06 -17.63
N ALA A 53 -0.36 -0.62 -18.77
CA ALA A 53 -0.77 0.01 -20.02
C ALA A 53 -2.19 0.61 -20.00
N ALA A 54 -3.07 0.11 -19.11
CA ALA A 54 -4.41 0.64 -18.91
C ALA A 54 -4.48 1.75 -17.85
N ALA A 55 -3.38 2.00 -17.11
CA ALA A 55 -3.35 3.03 -16.08
C ALA A 55 -3.36 4.44 -16.71
N PRO A 56 -4.08 5.42 -16.12
CA PRO A 56 -4.01 6.81 -16.57
C PRO A 56 -2.57 7.34 -16.49
N ALA A 57 -2.11 7.95 -17.58
CA ALA A 57 -0.81 8.63 -17.58
C ALA A 57 -0.89 9.90 -16.74
N VAL A 58 -0.03 10.01 -15.72
CA VAL A 58 0.16 11.23 -14.92
C VAL A 58 1.50 11.84 -15.30
N ALA A 59 1.49 13.10 -15.75
CA ALA A 59 2.72 13.80 -16.09
C ALA A 59 3.58 14.01 -14.83
N PRO A 60 4.90 13.77 -14.89
CA PRO A 60 5.78 14.07 -13.76
C PRO A 60 5.87 15.59 -13.51
N PRO A 61 6.18 16.02 -12.28
CA PRO A 61 6.36 17.44 -11.97
C PRO A 61 7.43 18.11 -12.84
N ALA A 62 7.35 19.43 -12.98
CA ALA A 62 8.30 20.19 -13.76
C ALA A 62 9.75 19.95 -13.24
N GLY A 63 10.70 19.86 -14.17
CA GLY A 63 12.11 19.62 -13.84
C GLY A 63 12.43 18.20 -13.35
N PHE A 64 11.47 17.27 -13.24
CA PHE A 64 11.73 15.88 -12.85
C PHE A 64 12.82 15.21 -13.70
N SER A 65 12.72 15.27 -15.03
CA SER A 65 13.70 14.66 -15.93
C SER A 65 15.11 15.22 -15.72
N SER A 66 15.23 16.54 -15.51
CA SER A 66 16.52 17.19 -15.22
C SER A 66 17.12 16.70 -13.90
N ARG A 67 16.29 16.56 -12.85
CA ARG A 67 16.72 16.00 -11.55
C ARG A 67 17.18 14.55 -11.67
N VAL A 68 16.45 13.71 -12.39
CA VAL A 68 16.82 12.31 -12.63
C VAL A 68 18.13 12.18 -13.41
N LEU A 69 18.30 12.98 -14.47
CA LEU A 69 19.54 12.99 -15.26
C LEU A 69 20.74 13.47 -14.43
N ALA A 70 20.57 14.50 -13.60
CA ALA A 70 21.61 14.94 -12.68
C ALA A 70 21.99 13.85 -11.66
N ALA A 71 21.01 13.14 -11.11
CA ALA A 71 21.24 12.05 -10.16
C ALA A 71 21.99 10.86 -10.79
N MET A 72 21.61 10.45 -12.02
CA MET A 72 22.30 9.37 -12.73
C MET A 72 23.75 9.75 -13.10
N ALA A 73 23.99 11.01 -13.47
CA ALA A 73 25.35 11.52 -13.73
C ALA A 73 26.22 11.49 -12.47
N ALA A 74 25.65 11.86 -11.32
CA ALA A 74 26.35 11.77 -10.03
C ALA A 74 26.66 10.32 -9.62
N ALA A 75 25.73 9.38 -9.85
CA ALA A 75 25.93 7.95 -9.56
C ALA A 75 26.98 7.29 -10.48
N GLY A 76 27.07 7.72 -11.74
CA GLY A 76 28.06 7.24 -12.70
C GLY A 76 29.47 7.84 -12.52
N GLY A 77 29.60 8.98 -11.83
CA GLY A 77 30.86 9.69 -11.61
C GLY A 77 31.58 9.35 -10.29
N ALA A 78 30.92 8.65 -9.38
CA ALA A 78 31.50 8.31 -8.08
C ALA A 78 32.16 6.92 -8.09
N GLY A 79 33.49 6.88 -8.28
CA GLY A 79 34.30 5.86 -7.61
C GLY A 79 34.04 5.91 -6.09
N PRO A 80 34.30 4.85 -5.30
CA PRO A 80 33.80 4.69 -3.94
C PRO A 80 34.29 5.79 -3.01
N ALA A 81 33.61 6.93 -3.04
CA ALA A 81 33.76 8.05 -2.16
C ALA A 81 32.84 7.78 -0.99
N ALA A 82 33.43 7.88 0.21
CA ALA A 82 32.79 7.64 1.49
C ALA A 82 31.38 8.23 1.51
N ARG A 83 30.41 7.38 1.87
CA ARG A 83 29.04 7.81 2.19
C ARG A 83 29.11 9.06 3.06
N PRO A 84 28.44 10.17 2.69
CA PRO A 84 28.18 11.21 3.65
C PRO A 84 27.38 10.57 4.79
N SER A 85 27.95 10.63 6.00
CA SER A 85 27.28 10.22 7.23
C SER A 85 26.00 11.03 7.35
N HIS A 86 24.86 10.37 7.17
CA HIS A 86 23.56 10.88 7.59
C HIS A 86 23.71 11.31 9.05
N PRO A 87 23.37 12.55 9.44
CA PRO A 87 23.27 12.90 10.85
C PRO A 87 22.16 12.01 11.43
N SER A 88 22.57 11.02 12.21
CA SER A 88 21.72 10.07 12.94
C SER A 88 21.02 10.72 14.13
N ASP A 89 20.65 11.99 14.01
CA ASP A 89 19.90 12.77 15.00
C ASP A 89 18.39 12.75 14.72
N TRP A 90 17.91 11.75 13.97
CA TRP A 90 16.53 11.32 14.07
C TRP A 90 16.33 10.58 15.40
N SER A 91 16.35 11.34 16.51
CA SER A 91 15.70 10.91 17.73
C SER A 91 14.20 11.08 17.49
N ALA A 92 13.51 9.95 17.25
CA ALA A 92 12.07 9.92 17.40
C ALA A 92 11.71 10.52 18.77
N PRO A 93 10.62 11.31 18.90
CA PRO A 93 10.15 11.70 20.21
C PRO A 93 9.90 10.44 21.03
N ASP A 94 10.47 10.43 22.24
CA ASP A 94 10.33 9.38 23.23
C ASP A 94 8.85 9.27 23.61
N VAL A 95 8.10 8.43 22.90
CA VAL A 95 6.76 8.00 23.32
C VAL A 95 6.98 7.00 24.44
N GLY A 96 7.30 7.55 25.62
CA GLY A 96 7.46 6.77 26.83
C GLY A 96 6.19 5.95 27.09
N PRO A 97 6.30 4.70 27.57
CA PRO A 97 5.12 3.91 27.89
C PRO A 97 4.34 4.61 29.00
N ALA A 98 3.12 5.03 28.68
CA ALA A 98 2.15 5.50 29.66
C ALA A 98 1.96 4.41 30.71
N ARG A 99 2.49 4.66 31.92
CA ARG A 99 2.22 3.87 33.10
C ARG A 99 0.75 4.06 33.51
N PRO A 100 -0.04 3.00 33.71
CA PRO A 100 -1.31 3.13 34.40
C PRO A 100 -1.04 3.20 35.91
N GLU A 101 -0.89 4.41 36.43
CA GLU A 101 -0.81 4.69 37.87
C GLU A 101 -2.14 5.25 38.43
N VAL A 102 -3.29 4.66 38.08
CA VAL A 102 -4.52 4.89 38.87
C VAL A 102 -5.44 3.68 38.79
N LEU A 103 -5.23 2.69 39.67
CA LEU A 103 -6.25 1.76 40.19
C LEU A 103 -5.58 0.79 41.18
N ARG A 104 -5.06 1.34 42.29
CA ARG A 104 -4.64 0.53 43.44
C ARG A 104 -4.89 1.27 44.75
N ALA A 105 -6.17 1.49 45.05
CA ALA A 105 -6.60 1.98 46.35
C ALA A 105 -8.03 1.55 46.70
N GLU A 106 -8.43 0.30 46.46
CA GLU A 106 -9.70 -0.19 47.03
C GLU A 106 -9.81 -1.72 47.16
N GLN A 107 -8.75 -2.40 47.57
CA GLN A 107 -8.81 -3.85 47.80
C GLN A 107 -8.06 -4.31 49.04
N GLU A 108 -8.34 -3.67 50.18
CA GLU A 108 -8.10 -4.24 51.51
C GLU A 108 -9.31 -3.95 52.42
N ARG A 109 -10.36 -4.77 52.28
CA ARG A 109 -11.35 -4.99 53.33
C ARG A 109 -11.68 -6.48 53.34
N GLY A 110 -11.02 -7.20 54.25
CA GLY A 110 -11.17 -8.64 54.41
C GLY A 110 -12.53 -9.05 54.98
N PRO A 111 -12.82 -10.35 54.97
CA PRO A 111 -13.71 -10.95 55.94
C PRO A 111 -13.02 -12.12 56.67
N ASP A 112 -13.03 -12.04 58.00
CA ASP A 112 -12.72 -13.15 58.88
C ASP A 112 -14.00 -13.57 59.62
N ALA A 113 -14.21 -14.90 59.67
CA ALA A 113 -15.13 -15.68 60.51
C ALA A 113 -16.66 -15.54 60.25
N ALA A 114 -17.49 -16.59 60.23
CA ALA A 114 -17.37 -17.93 60.78
C ALA A 114 -18.46 -18.91 60.24
N ARG A 115 -18.10 -20.21 60.22
CA ARG A 115 -18.90 -21.43 60.60
C ARG A 115 -20.22 -21.75 59.85
N ALA A 116 -20.60 -22.99 59.52
CA ALA A 116 -20.20 -24.33 59.95
C ALA A 116 -20.77 -25.43 59.02
N THR A 117 -20.16 -26.64 59.06
CA THR A 117 -20.72 -28.02 58.89
C THR A 117 -21.34 -28.39 57.53
N THR A 118 -21.02 -29.50 56.85
CA THR A 118 -21.06 -30.90 57.32
C THR A 118 -20.35 -31.84 56.31
N ALA A 119 -19.88 -32.98 56.81
CA ALA A 119 -19.17 -34.08 56.15
C ALA A 119 -19.89 -34.78 54.97
N HIS A 120 -19.12 -35.40 54.04
CA HIS A 120 -19.25 -36.83 53.71
C HIS A 120 -18.13 -37.37 52.78
N HIS A 121 -17.77 -38.64 53.02
CA HIS A 121 -17.00 -39.67 52.29
C HIS A 121 -16.49 -39.43 50.85
N GLY A 122 -15.39 -39.99 50.34
CA GLY A 122 -14.56 -41.16 50.71
C GLY A 122 -14.13 -41.93 49.44
N ARG A 123 -13.02 -42.68 49.51
CA ARG A 123 -12.48 -43.72 48.56
C ARG A 123 -11.87 -43.23 47.23
N THR A 124 -10.57 -43.41 46.94
CA THR A 124 -9.72 -44.60 46.73
C THR A 124 -9.97 -45.42 45.44
N ALA A 125 -8.97 -45.37 44.56
CA ALA A 125 -8.21 -46.49 43.98
C ALA A 125 -8.71 -47.26 42.73
N ARG A 126 -7.73 -47.40 41.82
CA ARG A 126 -7.32 -48.60 41.06
C ARG A 126 -8.21 -49.16 39.94
N GLY A 127 -7.67 -49.06 38.72
CA GLY A 127 -7.19 -50.23 37.97
C GLY A 127 -8.10 -50.80 36.87
N ALA A 128 -7.57 -50.92 35.64
CA ALA A 128 -7.75 -52.08 34.76
C ALA A 128 -6.88 -51.97 33.49
N THR A 129 -6.01 -52.95 33.31
CA THR A 129 -5.35 -53.37 32.04
C THR A 129 -6.11 -54.62 31.50
N PRO A 130 -5.63 -55.39 30.49
CA PRO A 130 -5.32 -55.14 29.07
C PRO A 130 -6.16 -56.06 28.11
N ALA A 131 -6.02 -55.93 26.78
CA ALA A 131 -6.10 -57.07 25.84
C ALA A 131 -5.48 -56.79 24.45
N ARG A 132 -4.44 -57.56 24.10
CA ARG A 132 -4.02 -58.00 22.74
C ARG A 132 -4.70 -59.38 22.49
N PRO A 133 -4.77 -60.00 21.27
CA PRO A 133 -3.77 -60.10 20.19
C PRO A 133 -4.40 -59.93 18.76
N GLY A 134 -3.73 -59.94 17.60
CA GLY A 134 -2.74 -60.86 17.06
C GLY A 134 -2.50 -60.63 15.55
N SER A 135 -1.53 -61.38 15.02
CA SER A 135 -0.72 -61.26 13.78
C SER A 135 -1.37 -61.48 12.41
N ARG A 136 -0.74 -60.96 11.34
CA ARG A 136 -0.21 -61.70 10.14
C ARG A 136 0.52 -60.72 9.17
N ARG A 137 1.81 -60.96 8.82
CA ARG A 137 2.33 -61.44 7.51
C ARG A 137 1.65 -60.75 6.30
N GLY A 138 2.30 -60.11 5.33
CA GLY A 138 3.68 -60.09 4.84
C GLY A 138 3.57 -59.84 3.31
N GLY A 139 4.44 -59.07 2.69
CA GLY A 139 4.41 -58.86 1.23
C GLY A 139 5.30 -57.73 0.74
N HIS A 140 6.51 -58.08 0.31
CA HIS A 140 7.32 -57.31 -0.65
C HIS A 140 6.59 -57.23 -1.99
N HIS A 141 6.55 -56.06 -2.64
CA HIS A 141 6.63 -55.92 -4.10
C HIS A 141 7.16 -54.52 -4.49
N ASP A 142 7.97 -54.55 -5.54
CA ASP A 142 8.76 -53.48 -6.11
C ASP A 142 7.97 -52.34 -6.76
N GLY A 143 8.65 -51.19 -6.83
CA GLY A 143 8.69 -50.24 -7.94
C GLY A 143 7.45 -50.03 -8.81
N THR A 144 6.90 -48.82 -8.75
CA THR A 144 6.72 -47.93 -9.91
C THR A 144 6.11 -46.61 -9.44
N GLY A 145 6.74 -45.49 -9.78
CA GLY A 145 6.26 -44.16 -9.43
C GLY A 145 4.96 -43.81 -10.15
N PRO A 146 4.05 -43.05 -9.53
CA PRO A 146 2.93 -42.47 -10.26
C PRO A 146 3.36 -41.18 -10.95
N THR A 147 3.49 -41.25 -12.28
CA THR A 147 3.42 -40.08 -13.16
C THR A 147 2.07 -39.38 -12.96
N PHE A 148 2.07 -38.11 -12.56
CA PHE A 148 0.86 -37.29 -12.58
C PHE A 148 0.39 -37.14 -14.02
N ARG A 149 -0.65 -37.90 -14.39
CA ARG A 149 -1.35 -37.75 -15.67
C ARG A 149 -2.25 -36.52 -15.58
N SER A 150 -1.93 -35.51 -16.40
CA SER A 150 -2.78 -34.35 -16.66
C SER A 150 -4.18 -34.81 -17.06
N ARG A 151 -5.18 -34.47 -16.25
CA ARG A 151 -6.59 -34.78 -16.52
C ARG A 151 -7.12 -33.84 -17.61
N ARG A 152 -6.82 -34.17 -18.88
CA ARG A 152 -7.55 -33.62 -20.04
C ARG A 152 -9.01 -34.05 -19.92
N ARG A 153 -9.85 -33.15 -19.43
CA ARG A 153 -11.28 -33.35 -19.28
C ARG A 153 -11.95 -33.05 -20.63
N GLN A 154 -11.94 -34.03 -21.52
CA GLN A 154 -12.82 -34.06 -22.68
C GLN A 154 -14.14 -34.70 -22.25
N TRP A 155 -15.22 -33.93 -22.28
CA TRP A 155 -16.58 -34.46 -22.24
C TRP A 155 -17.26 -34.10 -23.57
N PRO A 156 -17.92 -35.07 -24.23
CA PRO A 156 -18.48 -34.88 -25.56
C PRO A 156 -19.80 -34.12 -25.49
N ALA A 157 -20.06 -33.36 -26.56
CA ALA A 157 -21.31 -32.70 -26.84
C ALA A 157 -22.42 -33.74 -27.13
N LEU A 158 -23.62 -33.49 -26.59
CA LEU A 158 -24.87 -33.96 -27.15
C LEU A 158 -25.86 -32.78 -27.21
N LEU A 159 -26.22 -32.47 -28.45
CA LEU A 159 -27.25 -31.52 -28.89
C LEU A 159 -28.66 -32.06 -28.63
N THR A 160 -29.60 -31.17 -28.29
CA THR A 160 -30.84 -31.00 -29.08
C THR A 160 -31.55 -29.68 -28.77
N ALA A 161 -32.17 -29.14 -29.82
CA ALA A 161 -32.72 -27.81 -29.99
C ALA A 161 -34.02 -27.54 -29.22
N ALA A 162 -34.23 -26.28 -28.83
CA ALA A 162 -35.24 -25.38 -29.43
C ALA A 162 -35.57 -24.25 -28.44
N LEU A 163 -35.36 -23.01 -28.85
CA LEU A 163 -36.39 -21.98 -28.93
C LEU A 163 -35.81 -20.72 -29.57
N ALA A 164 -36.21 -20.51 -30.82
CA ALA A 164 -36.10 -19.24 -31.51
C ALA A 164 -37.07 -18.25 -30.85
N GLY A 165 -36.59 -17.04 -30.54
CA GLY A 165 -37.42 -15.94 -30.07
C GLY A 165 -36.56 -14.80 -29.53
N VAL A 166 -36.53 -13.70 -30.27
CA VAL A 166 -35.99 -12.37 -29.91
C VAL A 166 -34.49 -12.14 -30.15
N LEU A 167 -34.10 -12.04 -31.43
CA LEU A 167 -32.88 -11.33 -31.87
C LEU A 167 -33.10 -10.55 -33.18
N LEU A 168 -34.27 -9.91 -33.36
CA LEU A 168 -34.53 -8.98 -34.47
C LEU A 168 -35.20 -7.70 -33.94
N GLY A 169 -34.43 -6.60 -34.03
CA GLY A 169 -34.73 -5.24 -33.52
C GLY A 169 -33.81 -4.97 -32.33
N VAL A 170 -32.57 -4.49 -32.50
CA VAL A 170 -32.23 -3.07 -32.78
C VAL A 170 -31.01 -2.89 -33.72
N ALA A 171 -30.38 -3.96 -34.22
CA ALA A 171 -29.12 -3.84 -34.99
C ALA A 171 -29.25 -3.58 -36.52
N GLY A 172 -30.40 -3.13 -37.01
CA GLY A 172 -30.74 -3.15 -38.45
C GLY A 172 -30.95 -1.82 -39.17
N THR A 173 -30.79 -0.66 -38.50
CA THR A 173 -31.08 0.65 -39.12
C THR A 173 -29.86 1.54 -39.38
N ALA A 174 -28.64 1.16 -38.97
CA ALA A 174 -27.47 2.04 -39.11
C ALA A 174 -26.59 1.75 -40.34
N VAL A 175 -26.81 0.66 -41.09
CA VAL A 175 -25.83 0.19 -42.08
C VAL A 175 -26.20 0.53 -43.54
N LEU A 176 -27.42 1.01 -43.83
CA LEU A 176 -27.83 1.30 -45.22
C LEU A 176 -27.80 2.78 -45.65
N THR A 177 -27.44 3.73 -44.79
CA THR A 177 -27.36 5.16 -45.16
C THR A 177 -25.96 5.64 -45.55
N GLN A 178 -24.95 4.78 -45.53
CA GLN A 178 -23.53 5.14 -45.73
C GLN A 178 -23.06 5.13 -47.20
N LEU A 179 -23.94 4.96 -48.19
CA LEU A 179 -23.52 4.94 -49.60
C LEU A 179 -24.00 6.14 -50.42
N THR A 180 -24.76 7.07 -49.83
CA THR A 180 -25.17 8.33 -50.48
C THR A 180 -25.38 9.43 -49.43
N ALA A 181 -24.29 9.98 -48.91
CA ALA A 181 -24.35 11.27 -48.22
C ALA A 181 -23.08 12.06 -48.54
N GLU A 182 -23.29 13.07 -49.37
CA GLU A 182 -22.37 14.17 -49.62
C GLU A 182 -22.04 14.84 -48.28
N GLU A 183 -20.76 14.88 -47.91
CA GLU A 183 -20.26 15.31 -46.60
C GLU A 183 -20.43 16.84 -46.44
N PRO A 184 -21.30 17.34 -45.55
CA PRO A 184 -21.26 18.74 -45.14
C PRO A 184 -20.10 18.90 -44.14
N PRO A 185 -19.29 19.97 -44.20
CA PRO A 185 -18.17 20.13 -43.29
C PRO A 185 -18.68 20.22 -41.83
N PRO A 186 -18.24 19.35 -40.92
CA PRO A 186 -18.63 19.46 -39.53
C PRO A 186 -18.01 20.71 -38.93
N ALA A 187 -18.88 21.59 -38.44
CA ALA A 187 -18.51 22.75 -37.64
C ALA A 187 -17.63 22.32 -36.47
N ALA A 188 -16.55 23.07 -36.24
CA ALA A 188 -15.65 22.88 -35.11
C ALA A 188 -16.43 22.90 -33.80
N ALA A 189 -16.49 21.74 -33.13
CA ALA A 189 -16.85 21.68 -31.72
C ALA A 189 -15.79 22.47 -30.92
N PRO A 190 -16.18 23.31 -29.94
CA PRO A 190 -15.21 23.95 -29.09
C PRO A 190 -14.45 22.87 -28.32
N ALA A 191 -13.12 22.91 -28.45
CA ALA A 191 -12.23 22.16 -27.58
C ALA A 191 -12.39 22.70 -26.16
N GLU A 192 -13.29 22.10 -25.38
CA GLU A 192 -13.21 22.19 -23.94
C GLU A 192 -11.89 21.54 -23.53
N THR A 193 -10.91 22.38 -23.23
CA THR A 193 -9.70 22.01 -22.52
C THR A 193 -10.16 21.59 -21.13
N ALA A 194 -10.58 20.34 -20.99
CA ALA A 194 -10.76 19.73 -19.68
C ALA A 194 -9.36 19.68 -19.05
N GLU A 195 -9.07 20.63 -18.15
CA GLU A 195 -7.97 20.46 -17.22
C GLU A 195 -8.16 19.08 -16.56
N PRO A 196 -7.11 18.25 -16.46
CA PRO A 196 -7.22 17.03 -15.68
C PRO A 196 -7.66 17.47 -14.29
N ALA A 197 -8.77 16.91 -13.80
CA ALA A 197 -9.20 17.09 -12.44
C ALA A 197 -8.07 16.61 -11.53
N ARG A 198 -7.18 17.54 -11.16
CA ARG A 198 -6.28 17.38 -10.03
C ARG A 198 -7.21 16.97 -8.91
N SER A 199 -6.88 15.89 -8.20
CA SER A 199 -7.40 15.71 -6.85
C SER A 199 -7.06 17.00 -6.11
N ALA A 200 -7.99 17.95 -6.13
CA ALA A 200 -7.72 19.33 -5.77
C ALA A 200 -7.80 19.34 -4.25
N GLY A 201 -6.67 19.04 -3.63
CA GLY A 201 -6.49 19.24 -2.20
C GLY A 201 -6.86 20.67 -1.82
N ILE A 202 -7.09 20.86 -0.54
CA ILE A 202 -7.36 22.16 0.06
C ILE A 202 -6.20 23.10 -0.27
N ALA A 203 -6.51 24.28 -0.79
CA ALA A 203 -5.48 25.20 -1.24
C ALA A 203 -4.59 25.66 -0.07
N LEU A 204 -3.28 25.58 -0.29
CA LEU A 204 -2.28 26.19 0.59
C LEU A 204 -2.03 27.61 0.07
N VAL A 205 -2.44 28.62 0.83
CA VAL A 205 -2.49 30.03 0.39
C VAL A 205 -1.61 30.93 1.24
N LYS A 206 -0.98 31.93 0.63
CA LYS A 206 -0.29 33.03 1.33
C LYS A 206 -1.29 34.04 1.91
N ASP A 207 -0.77 35.02 2.65
CA ASP A 207 -1.54 36.16 3.18
C ASP A 207 -2.22 37.01 2.08
N ASP A 208 -1.57 37.13 0.92
CA ASP A 208 -2.10 37.80 -0.27
C ASP A 208 -3.18 36.99 -1.03
N GLY A 209 -3.50 35.77 -0.58
CA GLY A 209 -4.48 34.87 -1.19
C GLY A 209 -3.95 34.04 -2.36
N THR A 210 -2.69 34.19 -2.76
CA THR A 210 -2.08 33.38 -3.82
C THR A 210 -1.92 31.94 -3.34
N ALA A 211 -2.39 30.98 -4.14
CA ALA A 211 -2.16 29.57 -3.90
C ALA A 211 -0.72 29.19 -4.25
N VAL A 212 -0.03 28.54 -3.32
CA VAL A 212 1.36 28.07 -3.44
C VAL A 212 1.46 26.55 -3.39
N GLY A 213 0.32 25.87 -3.30
CA GLY A 213 0.25 24.42 -3.17
C GLY A 213 -1.12 23.93 -2.74
N SER A 214 -1.15 22.69 -2.25
CA SER A 214 -2.36 22.04 -1.76
C SER A 214 -2.07 21.09 -0.61
N VAL A 215 -3.07 20.83 0.22
CA VAL A 215 -3.05 19.84 1.28
C VAL A 215 -4.17 18.84 1.03
N SER A 216 -3.86 17.55 1.04
CA SER A 216 -4.84 16.48 0.88
C SER A 216 -4.78 15.50 2.03
N GLU A 217 -5.95 15.13 2.57
CA GLU A 217 -6.05 14.06 3.56
C GLU A 217 -5.93 12.69 2.89
N THR A 218 -5.13 11.81 3.49
CA THR A 218 -5.00 10.42 3.06
C THR A 218 -4.67 9.52 4.26
N TRP A 219 -4.46 8.24 3.97
CA TRP A 219 -4.11 7.23 4.97
C TRP A 219 -2.80 6.55 4.57
N PHE A 220 -1.91 6.36 5.54
CA PHE A 220 -0.67 5.61 5.37
C PHE A 220 -0.49 4.66 6.55
N ASP A 221 -0.31 3.37 6.27
CA ASP A 221 -0.20 2.31 7.29
C ASP A 221 -1.35 2.32 8.34
N GLY A 222 -2.58 2.59 7.89
CA GLY A 222 -3.75 2.67 8.76
C GLY A 222 -3.78 3.89 9.70
N GLN A 223 -2.92 4.89 9.48
CA GLN A 223 -2.92 6.16 10.20
C GLN A 223 -3.30 7.32 9.26
N PRO A 224 -4.06 8.32 9.73
CA PRO A 224 -4.38 9.50 8.93
C PRO A 224 -3.13 10.36 8.75
N VAL A 225 -2.90 10.82 7.53
CA VAL A 225 -1.78 11.71 7.18
C VAL A 225 -2.26 12.80 6.23
N LEU A 226 -1.62 13.97 6.27
CA LEU A 226 -1.75 15.01 5.27
C LEU A 226 -0.61 14.90 4.26
N VAL A 227 -0.94 14.94 2.97
CA VAL A 227 0.03 15.16 1.91
C VAL A 227 0.04 16.64 1.59
N VAL A 228 1.15 17.30 1.94
CA VAL A 228 1.38 18.72 1.67
C VAL A 228 2.21 18.83 0.41
N VAL A 229 1.64 19.43 -0.62
CA VAL A 229 2.33 19.73 -1.88
C VAL A 229 2.57 21.22 -1.93
N VAL A 230 3.83 21.63 -2.08
CA VAL A 230 4.22 23.00 -2.41
C VAL A 230 4.60 23.02 -3.88
N THR A 231 3.99 23.92 -4.65
CA THR A 231 4.26 24.09 -6.09
C THR A 231 4.96 25.41 -6.42
N ASP A 232 4.90 26.38 -5.52
CA ASP A 232 5.54 27.69 -5.74
C ASP A 232 6.05 28.28 -4.42
N GLY A 233 7.28 27.92 -4.05
CA GLY A 233 7.98 28.52 -2.92
C GLY A 233 9.38 29.02 -3.27
N PRO A 234 9.99 29.88 -2.43
CA PRO A 234 11.35 30.34 -2.63
C PRO A 234 12.33 29.15 -2.54
N PRO A 235 13.21 28.95 -3.55
CA PRO A 235 14.20 27.88 -3.51
C PRO A 235 15.10 27.97 -2.28
N GLY A 236 15.43 26.82 -1.68
CA GLY A 236 16.24 26.76 -0.45
C GLY A 236 15.52 27.20 0.83
N ALA A 237 14.23 27.59 0.76
CA ALA A 237 13.50 28.02 1.95
C ALA A 237 13.27 26.86 2.92
N LEU A 238 13.47 27.13 4.22
CA LEU A 238 13.14 26.23 5.32
C LEU A 238 11.81 26.62 5.95
N TYR A 239 10.93 25.64 6.10
CA TYR A 239 9.63 25.76 6.75
C TYR A 239 9.51 24.83 7.93
N GLU A 240 8.88 25.32 8.99
CA GLU A 240 8.32 24.49 10.05
C GLU A 240 6.82 24.35 9.81
N CYS A 241 6.32 23.12 9.75
CA CYS A 241 4.88 22.89 9.65
C CYS A 241 4.27 22.84 11.03
N TRP A 242 3.17 23.57 11.18
CA TRP A 242 2.36 23.61 12.37
C TRP A 242 0.94 23.16 12.05
N LEU A 243 0.40 22.28 12.88
CA LEU A 243 -1.01 21.91 12.86
C LEU A 243 -1.73 22.68 13.96
N VAL A 244 -2.90 23.21 13.65
CA VAL A 244 -3.76 23.93 14.59
C VAL A 244 -5.04 23.12 14.78
N GLY A 245 -5.25 22.63 15.99
CA GLY A 245 -6.45 21.95 16.41
C GLY A 245 -7.63 22.91 16.56
N SER A 246 -8.84 22.37 16.48
CA SER A 246 -10.09 23.12 16.71
C SER A 246 -10.26 23.65 18.14
N ASP A 247 -9.48 23.13 19.07
CA ASP A 247 -9.35 23.62 20.45
C ASP A 247 -8.34 24.77 20.59
N GLY A 248 -7.71 25.18 19.48
CA GLY A 248 -6.68 26.22 19.43
C GLY A 248 -5.28 25.73 19.82
N THR A 249 -5.11 24.43 20.08
CA THR A 249 -3.77 23.86 20.27
C THR A 249 -2.98 23.99 18.98
N ARG A 250 -1.67 24.27 19.10
CA ARG A 250 -0.77 24.47 17.97
C ARG A 250 0.47 23.61 18.17
N GLU A 251 0.68 22.64 17.29
CA GLU A 251 1.73 21.63 17.39
C GLU A 251 2.65 21.67 16.18
N SER A 252 3.97 21.61 16.41
CA SER A 252 4.94 21.50 15.33
C SER A 252 5.15 20.03 14.97
N VAL A 253 4.94 19.71 13.71
CA VAL A 253 4.96 18.32 13.21
C VAL A 253 6.16 18.01 12.32
N GLY A 254 7.00 19.01 12.07
CA GLY A 254 8.28 18.81 11.39
C GLY A 254 8.83 20.07 10.74
N ARG A 255 10.05 19.94 10.24
CA ARG A 255 10.76 20.97 9.48
C ARG A 255 11.24 20.40 8.17
N TRP A 256 10.96 21.10 7.08
CA TRP A 256 11.33 20.69 5.74
C TRP A 256 11.83 21.88 4.93
N SER A 257 12.75 21.60 4.01
CA SER A 257 13.30 22.59 3.10
C SER A 257 12.83 22.32 1.67
N LEU A 258 12.66 23.40 0.91
CA LEU A 258 12.66 23.34 -0.55
C LEU A 258 14.10 23.22 -1.03
N ASP A 259 14.34 22.45 -2.09
CA ASP A 259 15.66 22.32 -2.69
C ASP A 259 16.18 23.68 -3.19
N GLU A 260 17.50 23.90 -3.19
CA GLU A 260 18.09 25.14 -3.71
C GLU A 260 17.79 25.39 -5.20
N TYR A 261 17.43 24.33 -5.92
CA TYR A 261 17.14 24.35 -7.36
C TYR A 261 15.65 24.19 -7.68
N GLY A 262 14.79 24.03 -6.67
CA GLY A 262 13.37 23.71 -6.85
C GLY A 262 12.45 24.59 -6.01
N ALA A 263 11.36 25.05 -6.62
CA ALA A 263 10.27 25.75 -5.93
C ALA A 263 9.17 24.79 -5.42
N GLU A 264 9.38 23.48 -5.58
CA GLU A 264 8.35 22.46 -5.40
C GLU A 264 8.81 21.38 -4.42
N ALA A 265 7.90 20.88 -3.59
CA ALA A 265 8.13 19.74 -2.72
C ALA A 265 6.83 19.00 -2.37
N THR A 266 6.96 17.77 -1.89
CA THR A 266 5.85 17.00 -1.32
C THR A 266 6.29 16.39 0.00
N TRP A 267 5.50 16.60 1.05
CA TRP A 267 5.76 16.11 2.39
C TRP A 267 4.55 15.36 2.93
N ILE A 268 4.79 14.33 3.73
CA ILE A 268 3.77 13.56 4.44
C ILE A 268 3.83 13.97 5.91
N VAL A 269 2.71 14.44 6.43
CA VAL A 269 2.58 14.98 7.77
C VAL A 269 1.61 14.10 8.56
N PRO A 270 2.07 13.41 9.62
CA PRO A 270 1.18 12.67 10.50
C PRO A 270 0.13 13.59 11.13
N VAL A 271 -1.11 13.13 11.19
CA VAL A 271 -2.20 13.86 11.85
C VAL A 271 -2.33 13.34 13.29
N PRO A 272 -2.16 14.19 14.31
CA PRO A 272 -2.41 13.80 15.70
C PRO A 272 -3.90 13.53 15.91
N GLU A 273 -4.24 12.82 16.99
CA GLU A 273 -5.63 12.57 17.34
C GLU A 273 -6.37 13.90 17.63
N GLY A 274 -7.56 14.05 17.06
CA GLY A 274 -8.38 15.23 17.23
C GLY A 274 -8.79 15.85 15.90
N ARG A 275 -9.61 16.90 15.97
CA ARG A 275 -10.05 17.64 14.79
C ARG A 275 -9.11 18.81 14.55
N LEU A 276 -8.50 18.82 13.37
CA LEU A 276 -7.69 19.93 12.87
C LEU A 276 -8.58 20.98 12.19
N ASP A 277 -8.19 22.25 12.33
CA ASP A 277 -8.83 23.37 11.64
C ASP A 277 -7.90 24.01 10.60
N ARG A 278 -6.57 23.91 10.80
CA ARG A 278 -5.60 24.60 9.94
C ARG A 278 -4.24 23.92 9.93
N LEU A 279 -3.57 24.01 8.80
CA LEU A 279 -2.14 23.79 8.64
C LEU A 279 -1.43 25.11 8.32
N GLU A 280 -0.28 25.37 8.93
CA GLU A 280 0.54 26.55 8.69
C GLU A 280 1.97 26.14 8.33
N LEU A 281 2.51 26.71 7.25
CA LEU A 281 3.95 26.67 6.99
C LEU A 281 4.57 27.97 7.48
N VAL A 282 5.49 27.86 8.43
CA VAL A 282 6.17 28.99 9.08
C VAL A 282 7.59 29.07 8.55
N ALA A 283 7.95 30.20 7.95
CA ALA A 283 9.31 30.43 7.45
C ALA A 283 10.31 30.56 8.61
N ALA A 284 11.61 30.43 8.32
CA ALA A 284 12.69 30.62 9.32
C ALA A 284 12.64 31.97 10.08
N SER A 285 11.95 32.98 9.54
CA SER A 285 11.70 34.26 10.22
C SER A 285 10.69 34.18 11.39
N GLY A 286 10.02 33.03 11.57
CA GLY A 286 8.92 32.85 12.51
C GLY A 286 7.56 33.34 12.00
N ARG A 287 7.51 33.92 10.78
CA ARG A 287 6.25 34.34 10.16
C ARG A 287 5.59 33.16 9.44
N VAL A 288 4.27 33.08 9.57
CA VAL A 288 3.44 32.22 8.72
C VAL A 288 3.60 32.69 7.28
N TRP A 289 4.06 31.80 6.42
CA TRP A 289 4.22 32.03 5.00
C TRP A 289 2.96 31.64 4.23
N SER A 290 2.39 30.48 4.54
CA SER A 290 1.15 29.99 3.93
C SER A 290 0.32 29.16 4.89
N THR A 291 -0.99 29.10 4.64
CA THR A 291 -1.97 28.35 5.44
C THR A 291 -2.95 27.57 4.58
N ALA A 292 -3.45 26.44 5.08
CA ALA A 292 -4.58 25.71 4.52
C ALA A 292 -5.63 25.49 5.62
N SER A 293 -6.91 25.71 5.33
CA SER A 293 -8.02 25.49 6.27
C SER A 293 -8.63 24.11 6.04
N LEU A 294 -8.55 23.23 7.05
CA LEU A 294 -8.92 21.82 6.98
C LEU A 294 -10.39 21.57 7.35
#